data_AF-A0A969SYB8-F1
#
_entry.id   AF-A0A969SYB8-F1
#
_cell.length_a   1.000
_cell.length_b   1.000
_cell.length_c   1.000
_cell.angle_alpha   90.00
_cell.angle_beta   90.00
_cell.angle_gamma   90.00
#
_symmetry.space_group_name_H-M   'P 1'
#
loop_
_entity.id
_entity.type
_entity.pdbx_description
1 polymer ?
#
loop_
_entity_poly.entity_id
_entity_poly.type
_entity_poly.pdbx_seq_one_letter_code
_entity_poly.pdbx_strand_id
1 'polypeptide(L)'
;MYIVLLFAAIPLVAAQDTSSVCVLAYEDANENGSRDTGELPLPGISVHLAVDTDVIIQSHITSQENDFFCFENLPPTLYTLTF
;
A
#
# COMPACT_ATOMS: atom_id res chain seq x y z
N MET A 1 -38.32 33.11 27.31
CA MET A 1 -36.99 33.55 26.82
C MET A 1 -36.25 32.30 26.42
N TYR A 2 -36.17 32.01 25.12
CA TYR A 2 -35.53 30.80 24.61
C TYR A 2 -34.14 31.18 24.12
N ILE A 3 -33.11 30.82 24.89
CA ILE A 3 -31.73 30.82 24.40
C ILE A 3 -31.53 29.47 23.70
N VAL A 4 -31.42 29.51 22.38
CA VAL A 4 -30.91 28.40 21.57
C VAL A 4 -29.46 28.75 21.24
N LEU A 5 -28.51 28.14 21.94
CA LEU A 5 -27.11 28.18 21.55
C LEU A 5 -26.90 27.13 20.47
N LEU A 6 -26.88 27.57 19.22
CA LEU A 6 -26.50 26.73 18.09
C LEU A 6 -24.97 26.61 18.08
N PHE A 7 -24.42 25.63 18.79
CA PHE A 7 -23.06 25.17 18.49
C PHE A 7 -23.15 24.25 17.28
N ALA A 8 -22.78 24.76 16.10
CA ALA A 8 -22.43 23.90 15.01
C ALA A 8 -21.14 23.17 15.41
N ALA A 9 -21.26 21.93 15.89
CA ALA A 9 -20.14 21.01 15.88
C ALA A 9 -19.81 20.76 14.41
N ILE A 10 -18.73 21.39 13.93
CA ILE A 10 -18.08 20.92 12.70
C ILE A 10 -17.74 19.45 13.00
N PRO A 11 -18.23 18.46 12.21
CA PRO A 11 -17.74 17.12 12.40
C PRO A 11 -16.25 17.18 12.05
N LEU A 12 -15.40 16.88 13.03
CA LEU A 12 -14.02 16.51 12.78
C LEU A 12 -14.12 15.29 11.85
N VAL A 13 -13.93 15.49 10.55
CA VAL A 13 -13.61 14.39 9.65
C VAL A 13 -12.45 13.68 10.33
N ALA A 14 -12.70 12.48 10.84
CA ALA A 14 -11.65 11.64 11.39
C ALA A 14 -10.59 11.57 10.29
N ALA A 15 -9.36 12.00 10.59
CA ALA A 15 -8.23 11.66 9.75
C ALA A 15 -8.28 10.14 9.61
N GLN A 16 -8.57 9.65 8.41
CA GLN A 16 -8.60 8.23 8.17
C GLN A 16 -7.17 7.75 8.42
N ASP A 17 -6.95 6.93 9.44
CA ASP A 17 -5.66 6.28 9.69
C ASP A 17 -5.42 5.32 8.54
N THR A 18 -4.87 5.84 7.44
CA THR A 18 -4.49 5.05 6.29
C THR A 18 -3.06 4.53 6.47
N SER A 19 -2.82 3.37 5.90
CA SER A 19 -1.52 2.71 5.87
C SER A 19 -0.94 2.72 4.46
N SER A 20 0.30 2.26 4.33
CA SER A 20 0.91 1.95 3.05
C SER A 20 1.53 0.55 3.08
N VAL A 21 1.61 -0.06 1.90
CA VAL A 21 2.31 -1.33 1.66
C VAL A 21 3.29 -1.13 0.53
N CYS A 22 4.57 -1.40 0.78
CA CYS A 22 5.64 -1.23 -0.20
C CYS A 22 6.14 -2.56 -0.73
N VAL A 23 6.46 -2.60 -2.03
CA VAL A 23 6.91 -3.79 -2.76
C VAL A 23 8.17 -3.48 -3.55
N LEU A 24 9.02 -4.50 -3.66
CA LEU A 24 10.20 -4.54 -4.51
C LEU A 24 10.45 -6.01 -4.85
N ALA A 25 10.76 -6.30 -6.12
CA ALA A 25 11.25 -7.61 -6.52
C ALA A 25 12.76 -7.53 -6.76
N TYR A 26 13.48 -8.57 -6.36
CA TYR A 26 14.94 -8.66 -6.46
C TYR A 26 15.35 -10.09 -6.83
N GLU A 27 16.52 -10.21 -7.43
CA GLU A 27 17.15 -11.51 -7.70
C GLU A 27 17.88 -12.00 -6.45
N ASP A 28 17.31 -13.02 -5.78
CA ASP A 28 17.95 -13.74 -4.67
C ASP A 28 19.03 -14.69 -5.24
N ALA A 29 20.22 -14.14 -5.49
CA ALA A 29 21.29 -14.84 -6.20
C ALA A 29 21.99 -15.89 -5.32
N ASN A 30 21.82 -15.80 -4.00
CA ASN A 30 22.44 -16.71 -3.04
C ASN A 30 21.44 -17.68 -2.36
N GLU A 31 20.17 -17.59 -2.75
CA GLU A 31 19.05 -18.46 -2.35
C GLU A 31 18.79 -18.47 -0.83
N ASN A 32 18.97 -17.34 -0.16
CA ASN A 32 18.81 -17.26 1.30
C ASN A 32 17.44 -16.70 1.75
N GLY A 33 16.59 -16.28 0.81
CA GLY A 33 15.25 -15.76 1.07
C GLY A 33 15.22 -14.36 1.71
N SER A 34 16.34 -13.64 1.72
CA SER A 34 16.48 -12.28 2.22
C SER A 34 17.10 -11.40 1.17
N ARG A 35 16.72 -10.12 1.15
CA ARG A 35 17.36 -9.15 0.26
C ARG A 35 18.71 -8.74 0.81
N ASP A 36 19.78 -9.05 0.10
CA ASP A 36 21.13 -8.70 0.45
C ASP A 36 21.65 -7.45 -0.28
N THR A 37 22.74 -6.89 0.26
CA THR A 37 23.43 -5.77 -0.39
C THR A 37 24.06 -6.23 -1.70
N GLY A 38 23.72 -5.55 -2.79
CA GLY A 38 24.26 -5.81 -4.12
C GLY A 38 23.37 -6.70 -5.00
N GLU A 39 22.28 -7.24 -4.47
CA GLU A 39 21.28 -7.93 -5.26
C GLU A 39 20.54 -6.97 -6.19
N LEU A 40 20.30 -7.44 -7.41
CA LEU A 40 19.75 -6.63 -8.48
C LEU A 40 18.22 -6.57 -8.38
N PRO A 41 17.59 -5.44 -8.77
CA PRO A 41 16.15 -5.38 -8.97
C PRO A 41 15.69 -6.37 -10.04
N LEU A 42 14.51 -6.97 -9.83
CA LEU A 42 13.88 -7.87 -10.80
C LEU A 42 12.69 -7.16 -11.46
N PRO A 43 12.85 -6.59 -12.67
CA PRO A 43 11.78 -5.88 -13.37
C PRO A 43 10.76 -6.84 -14.00
N GLY A 44 9.56 -6.33 -14.28
CA GLY A 44 8.55 -7.04 -15.06
C GLY A 44 7.62 -7.95 -14.26
N ILE A 45 7.74 -7.97 -12.93
CA ILE A 45 6.80 -8.68 -12.06
C ILE A 45 5.54 -7.83 -11.91
N SER A 46 4.38 -8.39 -12.26
CA SER A 46 3.09 -7.72 -12.12
C SER A 46 2.55 -7.94 -10.73
N VAL A 47 2.42 -6.86 -9.97
CA VAL A 47 1.90 -6.87 -8.60
C VAL A 47 0.48 -6.28 -8.61
N HIS A 48 -0.49 -7.05 -8.13
CA HIS A 48 -1.86 -6.58 -7.97
C HIS A 48 -2.24 -6.53 -6.49
N LEU A 49 -2.79 -5.39 -6.06
CA LEU A 49 -3.39 -5.22 -4.75
C LEU A 49 -4.91 -5.33 -4.90
N ALA A 50 -5.51 -6.30 -4.21
CA ALA A 50 -6.94 -6.54 -4.22
C ALA A 50 -7.55 -6.39 -2.81
N VAL A 51 -8.80 -5.96 -2.77
CA VAL A 51 -9.69 -6.00 -1.60
C VAL A 51 -10.83 -6.98 -1.90
N ASP A 52 -11.44 -7.57 -0.86
CA ASP A 52 -12.64 -8.41 -0.97
C ASP A 52 -12.58 -9.47 -2.08
N THR A 53 -11.92 -10.62 -1.82
CA THR A 53 -11.86 -11.80 -2.72
C THR A 53 -11.86 -11.46 -4.22
N ASP A 54 -10.84 -10.69 -4.65
CA ASP A 54 -10.42 -10.45 -6.05
C ASP A 54 -10.79 -9.10 -6.70
N VAL A 55 -11.28 -8.09 -5.96
CA VAL A 55 -11.41 -6.74 -6.54
C VAL A 55 -10.05 -6.03 -6.54
N ILE A 56 -9.36 -6.05 -7.69
CA ILE A 56 -8.12 -5.30 -7.89
C ILE A 56 -8.39 -3.80 -7.80
N ILE A 57 -7.73 -3.13 -6.87
CA ILE A 57 -7.85 -1.68 -6.66
C ILE A 57 -6.64 -0.90 -7.18
N GLN A 58 -5.46 -1.54 -7.19
CA GLN A 58 -4.22 -0.94 -7.67
C GLN A 58 -3.31 -2.02 -8.27
N SER A 59 -2.41 -1.62 -9.17
CA SER A 59 -1.43 -2.52 -9.78
C SER A 59 -0.13 -1.79 -10.06
N HIS A 60 0.97 -2.53 -10.06
CA HIS A 60 2.31 -2.03 -10.34
C HIS A 60 3.10 -3.09 -11.11
N ILE A 61 4.01 -2.67 -12.00
CA ILE A 61 4.99 -3.56 -12.63
C ILE A 61 6.36 -3.12 -12.13
N THR A 62 7.10 -4.03 -11.52
CA THR A 62 8.42 -3.73 -10.95
C THR A 62 9.37 -3.18 -12.02
N SER A 63 10.16 -2.19 -11.64
CA SER A 63 11.12 -1.52 -12.53
C SER A 63 12.55 -2.03 -12.29
N GLN A 64 13.50 -1.51 -13.07
CA GLN A 64 14.94 -1.74 -12.86
C GLN A 64 15.52 -0.83 -11.77
N GLU A 65 14.70 -0.02 -11.13
CA GLU A 65 15.13 0.84 -10.04
C GLU A 65 15.18 0.03 -8.75
N ASN A 66 16.16 0.31 -7.89
CA ASN A 66 16.35 -0.44 -6.64
C ASN A 66 15.51 0.11 -5.49
N ASP A 67 14.43 0.82 -5.84
CA ASP A 67 13.56 1.58 -4.97
C ASP A 67 12.22 0.86 -4.81
N PHE A 68 11.65 0.97 -3.62
CA PHE A 68 10.34 0.39 -3.34
C PHE A 68 9.24 1.20 -4.01
N PHE A 69 8.25 0.51 -4.57
CA PHE A 69 6.97 1.11 -4.89
C PHE A 69 5.99 0.92 -3.74
N CYS A 70 5.33 1.98 -3.29
CA CYS A 70 4.36 1.92 -2.19
C CYS A 70 2.94 2.17 -2.67
N PHE A 71 2.04 1.23 -2.37
CA PHE A 71 0.61 1.45 -2.38
C PHE A 71 0.25 2.27 -1.13
N GLU A 72 -0.14 3.52 -1.32
CA GLU A 72 -0.44 4.46 -0.23
C GLU A 72 -1.94 4.63 -0.01
N ASN A 73 -2.31 5.29 1.10
CA ASN A 73 -3.67 5.65 1.43
C ASN A 73 -4.62 4.45 1.54
N LEU A 74 -4.14 3.34 2.12
CA LEU A 74 -4.90 2.11 2.31
C LEU A 74 -5.70 2.17 3.62
N PRO A 75 -7.05 2.21 3.58
CA PRO A 75 -7.85 2.06 4.79
C PRO A 75 -7.57 0.74 5.53
N PRO A 76 -7.84 0.66 6.84
CA PRO A 76 -7.61 -0.57 7.61
C PRO A 76 -8.62 -1.66 7.22
N THR A 77 -8.24 -2.50 6.26
CA THR A 77 -9.01 -3.66 5.79
C THR A 77 -8.07 -4.81 5.40
N LEU A 78 -8.64 -5.96 5.04
CA LEU A 78 -7.88 -7.09 4.51
C LEU A 78 -7.58 -6.89 3.02
N TYR A 79 -6.29 -6.95 2.69
CA TYR A 79 -5.82 -6.91 1.31
C TYR A 79 -5.14 -8.22 0.92
N THR A 80 -5.20 -8.53 -0.37
CA THR A 80 -4.44 -9.64 -0.99
C THR A 80 -3.48 -9.06 -2.03
N LEU A 81 -2.22 -9.51 -1.99
CA LEU A 81 -1.24 -9.26 -3.03
C LEU A 81 -1.07 -10.51 -3.89
N THR A 82 -1.09 -10.34 -5.21
CA THR A 82 -0.79 -11.40 -6.19
C THR A 82 0.36 -10.96 -7.10
N PHE A 83 1.24 -11.90 -7.45
CA PHE A 83 2.48 -11.71 -8.20
C PHE A 83 2.58 -12.73 -9.35
#